data_AF-A0A5A8A680-F1
#
_entry.id   AF-A0A5A8A680-F1
#
_cell.length_a   1.000
_cell.length_b   1.000
_cell.length_c   1.000
_cell.angle_alpha   90.00
_cell.angle_beta   90.00
_cell.angle_gamma   90.00
#
_symmetry.space_group_name_H-M   'P 1'
#
loop_
_entity.id
_entity.type
_entity.pdbx_description
1 polymer ?
#
loop_
_entity_poly.entity_id
_entity_poly.type
_entity_poly.pdbx_seq_one_letter_code
_entity_poly.pdbx_strand_id
1 'polypeptide(L)' 'MPRPFEPYADALRTAREIVREQAGAIVEAAVRADSQAYDEACNVLVVRIAQAIVDAGEAGTAHRLARGDAAA' A
#
# COMPACT_ATOMS: atom_id res chain seq x y z
N MET A 1 1.82 -10.21 -22.51
CA MET A 1 0.63 -10.63 -21.75
C MET A 1 0.81 -10.17 -20.30
N PRO A 2 -0.02 -9.25 -19.78
CA PRO A 2 0.04 -8.86 -18.37
C PRO A 2 -0.37 -10.05 -17.50
N ARG A 3 0.44 -10.34 -16.48
CA ARG A 3 0.27 -11.55 -15.67
C ARG A 3 -0.87 -11.36 -14.67
N PRO A 4 -1.71 -12.37 -14.42
CA PRO A 4 -2.89 -12.25 -13.55
C PRO A 4 -2.59 -11.84 -12.09
N PHE A 5 -1.32 -11.82 -11.66
CA PHE A 5 -0.88 -11.44 -10.31
C PHE A 5 -0.12 -10.11 -10.24
N GLU A 6 0.02 -9.41 -11.38
CA GLU A 6 0.84 -8.20 -11.50
C GLU A 6 0.36 -7.05 -10.58
N PRO A 7 -0.95 -6.74 -10.46
CA PRO A 7 -1.42 -5.69 -9.54
C PRO A 7 -1.14 -5.99 -8.06
N TYR A 8 -1.23 -7.26 -7.65
CA TYR A 8 -0.93 -7.67 -6.27
C TYR A 8 0.58 -7.66 -5.98
N ALA A 9 1.41 -7.98 -6.97
CA ALA A 9 2.86 -7.85 -6.86
C ALA A 9 3.27 -6.37 -6.73
N ASP A 10 2.57 -5.47 -7.42
CA ASP A 10 2.77 -4.03 -7.31
C ASP A 10 2.34 -3.50 -5.95
N ALA A 11 1.19 -3.95 -5.42
CA ALA A 11 0.74 -3.61 -4.07
C ALA A 11 1.79 -3.95 -3.00
N LEU A 12 2.41 -5.14 -3.10
CA LEU A 12 3.46 -5.57 -2.19
C LEU A 12 4.73 -4.73 -2.31
N ARG A 13 5.07 -4.26 -3.51
CA ARG A 13 6.21 -3.36 -3.72
C ARG A 13 5.94 -1.99 -3.09
N THR A 14 4.77 -1.42 -3.36
CA THR A 14 4.32 -0.15 -2.77
C THR A 14 4.27 -0.22 -1.25
N ALA A 15 3.72 -1.30 -0.69
CA ALA A 15 3.69 -1.49 0.77
C ALA A 15 5.10 -1.52 1.39
N ARG A 16 6.08 -2.16 0.72
CA ARG A 16 7.48 -2.16 1.19
C ARG A 16 8.11 -0.78 1.14
N GLU A 17 7.80 0.02 0.13
CA GLU A 17 8.27 1.41 0.03
C GLU A 17 7.66 2.28 1.13
N ILE A 18 6.36 2.17 1.37
CA ILE A 18 5.67 2.85 2.46
C ILE A 18 6.31 2.51 3.81
N VAL A 19 6.59 1.23 4.08
CA VAL A 19 7.27 0.82 5.32
C VAL A 19 8.66 1.46 5.43
N ARG A 20 9.44 1.49 4.35
CA ARG A 20 10.77 2.12 4.35
C ARG A 20 10.70 3.62 4.63
N GLU A 21 9.71 4.31 4.06
CA GLU A 21 9.50 5.75 4.28
C GLU A 21 9.06 6.05 5.72
N GLN A 22 8.18 5.24 6.30
CA GLN A 22 7.56 5.52 7.61
C GLN A 22 8.34 4.97 8.80
N ALA A 23 9.21 3.97 8.60
CA ALA A 23 9.96 3.34 9.68
C ALA A 23 10.79 4.33 10.50
N GLY A 24 11.35 5.37 9.86
CA GLY A 24 12.14 6.41 10.55
C GLY A 24 11.33 7.15 11.61
N ALA A 25 10.12 7.61 11.28
CA ALA A 25 9.26 8.34 12.21
C ALA A 25 8.82 7.47 13.39
N ILE A 26 8.49 6.20 13.14
CA ILE A 26 8.12 5.24 14.19
C ILE A 26 9.28 5.01 15.15
N VAL A 27 10.49 4.76 14.63
CA VAL A 27 11.68 4.54 15.44
C VAL A 27 12.04 5.80 16.24
N GLU A 28 11.96 6.97 15.62
CA GLU A 28 12.24 8.25 16.29
C GLU A 28 11.27 8.50 17.46
N ALA A 29 9.97 8.30 17.25
CA ALA A 29 8.97 8.44 18.31
C ALA A 29 9.18 7.42 19.44
N ALA A 30 9.49 6.16 19.09
CA ALA A 30 9.78 5.11 20.06
C ALA A 30 11.01 5.44 20.92
N VAL A 31 12.10 5.91 20.29
CA VAL A 31 13.34 6.31 21.00
C VAL A 31 13.09 7.48 21.94
N ARG A 32 12.22 8.42 21.56
CA ARG A 32 11.81 9.55 22.41
C ARG A 32 10.81 9.20 23.50
N ALA A 33 10.31 7.95 23.52
CA ALA A 33 9.21 7.52 24.38
C ALA A 33 7.95 8.39 24.26
N ASP A 34 7.72 8.95 23.07
CA ASP A 34 6.53 9.75 22.76
C ASP A 34 5.43 8.83 22.22
N SER A 35 4.53 8.40 23.11
CA SER A 35 3.47 7.45 22.77
C SER A 35 2.47 8.04 21.76
N GLN A 36 2.21 9.35 21.81
CA GLN A 36 1.26 9.98 20.90
C GLN A 36 1.84 10.01 19.48
N ALA A 37 3.09 10.47 19.33
CA ALA A 37 3.76 10.49 18.03
C ALA A 37 3.96 9.07 17.47
N TYR A 38 4.19 8.08 18.35
CA TYR A 38 4.31 6.69 17.94
C TYR A 38 2.99 6.15 17.38
N ASP A 39 1.87 6.36 18.08
CA ASP A 39 0.55 5.92 17.65
C ASP A 39 0.13 6.60 16.34
N GLU A 40 0.44 7.90 16.20
CA GLU A 40 0.19 8.65 14.96
C GLU A 40 1.00 8.09 13.79
N ALA A 41 2.30 7.86 13.97
CA ALA A 41 3.15 7.28 12.93
C ALA A 41 2.70 5.86 12.53
N CYS A 42 2.26 5.05 13.50
CA CYS A 42 1.68 3.74 13.23
C CYS A 42 0.36 3.84 12.45
N ASN A 43 -0.51 4.79 12.81
CA ASN A 43 -1.78 5.02 12.11
C ASN A 43 -1.53 5.41 10.65
N VAL A 44 -0.62 6.36 10.41
CA VAL A 44 -0.23 6.78 9.06
C VAL A 44 0.27 5.60 8.23
N LEU A 45 1.13 4.76 8.80
CA LEU A 45 1.64 3.55 8.13
C LEU A 45 0.49 2.60 7.73
N VAL A 46 -0.42 2.30 8.66
CA VAL A 46 -1.55 1.39 8.42
C VAL A 46 -2.48 1.95 7.34
N VAL A 47 -2.84 3.23 7.41
CA VAL A 47 -3.72 3.88 6.44
C VAL A 47 -3.11 3.86 5.04
N ARG A 48 -1.82 4.18 4.90
CA ARG A 48 -1.14 4.17 3.59
C ARG A 48 -1.06 2.77 3.00
N ILE A 49 -0.80 1.73 3.81
CA ILE A 49 -0.81 0.34 3.34
C ILE A 49 -2.22 -0.07 2.91
N ALA A 50 -3.24 0.25 3.72
CA ALA A 50 -4.62 -0.06 3.38
C ALA A 50 -5.04 0.60 2.06
N GLN A 51 -4.68 1.86 1.86
CA GLN A 51 -4.92 2.57 0.60
C GLN A 51 -4.23 1.88 -0.58
N ALA A 52 -2.95 1.53 -0.46
CA ALA A 52 -2.22 0.84 -1.53
C ALA A 52 -2.84 -0.52 -1.92
N ILE A 53 -3.44 -1.23 -0.96
CA ILE A 53 -4.16 -2.49 -1.22
C ILE A 53 -5.46 -2.22 -1.98
N VAL A 54 -6.24 -1.21 -1.56
CA VAL A 54 -7.49 -0.81 -2.22
C VAL A 54 -7.19 -0.37 -3.66
N ASP A 55 -6.21 0.51 -3.85
CA ASP A 55 -5.80 1.01 -5.17
C ASP A 55 -5.39 -0.13 -6.12
N ALA A 56 -4.63 -1.10 -5.62
CA ALA A 56 -4.26 -2.28 -6.40
C ALA A 56 -5.46 -3.17 -6.75
N GLY A 57 -6.43 -3.29 -5.84
CA GLY A 57 -7.69 -4.00 -6.08
C GLY A 57 -8.55 -3.32 -7.15
N GLU A 58 -8.62 -1.98 -7.11
CA GLU A 58 -9.31 -1.17 -8.11
C GLU A 58 -8.63 -1.27 -9.48
N ALA A 59 -7.30 -1.14 -9.54
CA ALA A 59 -6.52 -1.29 -10.78
C ALA A 59 -6.68 -2.69 -11.39
N GLY A 60 -6.67 -3.76 -10.57
CA GLY A 60 -6.92 -5.12 -11.04
C GLY A 60 -8.33 -5.32 -11.57
N THR A 61 -9.33 -4.66 -10.99
CA THR A 61 -10.72 -4.72 -11.44
C THR A 61 -10.94 -3.93 -12.73
N ALA A 62 -10.38 -2.73 -12.83
CA ALA A 62 -10.39 -1.93 -14.06
C ALA A 62 -9.71 -2.67 -15.23
N HIS A 63 -8.59 -3.35 -14.96
CA HIS A 63 -7.90 -4.16 -15.97
C HIS A 63 -8.74 -5.36 -16.46
N ARG A 64 -9.51 -6.00 -15.57
CA ARG A 64 -10.44 -7.07 -15.95
C ARG A 64 -11.59 -6.55 -16.82
N LEU A 65 -12.19 -5.43 -16.46
CA LEU A 65 -13.29 -4.81 -17.21
C LEU A 65 -12.84 -4.39 -18.62
N ALA A 66 -11.69 -3.73 -18.75
CA ALA A 66 -11.14 -3.34 -20.05
C ALA A 66 -10.82 -4.53 -20.96
N ARG A 67 -10.43 -5.68 -20.41
CA ARG A 67 -10.22 -6.91 -21.18
C ARG A 67 -11.53 -7.57 -21.61
N GLY A 68 -12.61 -7.42 -20.83
CA GLY A 68 -13.94 -7.92 -21.17
C GLY A 68 -14.57 -7.17 -22.35
N ASP A 69 -14.45 -5.84 -22.36
CA ASP A 69 -14.99 -5.00 -23.44
C ASP A 69 -14.26 -5.17 -24.78
N ALA A 70 -12.97 -5.53 -24.76
CA ALA A 70 -12.19 -5.78 -25.98
C ALA A 70 -12.49 -7.16 -26.63
N ALA A 71 -13.29 -8.01 -25.99
CA ALA A 71 -13.64 -9.35 -26.47
C ALA A 71 -15.11 -9.49 -26.94
N ALA A 72 -15.88 -8.39 -26.92
CA ALA A 72 -17.26 -8.29 -27.40
C ALA A 72 -17.33 -7.49 -28.71
#